data_AF-A0A178DPP5-F1
#
_entry.id   AF-A0A178DPP5-F1
#
_cell.length_a   1.000
_cell.length_b   1.000
_cell.length_c   1.000
_cell.angle_alpha   90.00
_cell.angle_beta   90.00
_cell.angle_gamma   90.00
#
_symmetry.space_group_name_H-M   'P 1'
#
loop_
_entity.id
_entity.type
_entity.pdbx_description
1 polymer ?
#
loop_
_entity_poly.entity_id
_entity_poly.type
_entity_poly.pdbx_seq_one_letter_code
_entity_poly.pdbx_strand_id
1 'polypeptide(L)'
;MSTPSPSPPIMAVPMGFATQIKVLQESQLEQARHINNLTSKNVELEGITKITAKSVSKLNARILALEKHNKELRVQRIEAVRQLQTLRTLHKKLDYALDTRAQALKPDDLEGMLCIYGYSLNSVIGHQQHNVTKLEQKASEKQAYHVAPVGPAGYAYPPAYSPDGYCYAHGMPYHCQICCSPASQTPFQAYPY
;
A
#
# COMPACT_ATOMS: atom_id res chain seq x y z
N MET A 1 -1.69 18.88 -39.27
CA MET A 1 -2.07 19.76 -40.40
C MET A 1 -3.00 18.96 -41.28
N SER A 2 -4.32 19.16 -41.15
CA SER A 2 -5.33 18.35 -41.84
C SER A 2 -5.96 19.20 -42.94
N THR A 3 -5.77 18.79 -44.18
CA THR A 3 -6.31 19.43 -45.39
C THR A 3 -7.83 19.34 -45.43
N PRO A 4 -8.57 20.42 -45.76
CA PRO A 4 -10.02 20.36 -45.92
C PRO A 4 -10.39 19.54 -47.17
N SER A 5 -11.35 18.63 -47.00
CA SER A 5 -11.92 17.79 -48.07
C SER A 5 -12.57 18.63 -49.16
N PRO A 6 -12.41 18.29 -50.45
CA PRO A 6 -12.96 19.07 -51.56
C PRO A 6 -14.49 18.97 -51.60
N SER A 7 -15.16 20.10 -51.78
CA SER A 7 -16.60 20.22 -51.98
C SER A 7 -17.00 19.70 -53.38
N PRO A 8 -18.16 19.04 -53.52
CA PRO A 8 -18.64 18.56 -54.82
C PRO A 8 -19.05 19.74 -55.75
N PRO A 9 -18.89 19.59 -57.08
CA PRO A 9 -19.19 20.65 -58.04
C PRO A 9 -20.70 20.90 -58.10
N ILE A 10 -21.10 22.15 -57.90
CA ILE A 10 -22.49 22.59 -58.01
C ILE A 10 -22.83 22.67 -59.50
N MET A 11 -23.55 21.68 -60.02
CA MET A 11 -24.24 21.83 -61.31
C MET A 11 -25.36 22.87 -61.14
N ALA A 12 -25.11 24.09 -61.61
CA ALA A 12 -26.03 25.22 -61.49
C ALA A 12 -27.21 25.06 -62.45
N VAL A 13 -28.27 24.41 -61.99
CA VAL A 13 -29.62 24.56 -62.56
C VAL A 13 -30.11 25.95 -62.15
N PRO A 14 -30.68 26.77 -63.07
CA PRO A 14 -31.11 28.14 -62.77
C PRO A 14 -32.35 28.13 -61.87
N MET A 15 -32.12 27.97 -60.57
CA MET A 15 -33.11 28.14 -59.53
C MET A 15 -33.43 29.62 -59.37
N GLY A 16 -34.71 29.99 -59.25
CA GLY A 16 -35.09 31.38 -58.92
C GLY A 16 -34.49 31.84 -57.60
N PHE A 17 -34.33 33.15 -57.40
CA PHE A 17 -33.71 33.72 -56.18
C PHE A 17 -34.33 33.18 -54.88
N ALA A 18 -35.66 33.05 -54.82
CA ALA A 18 -36.35 32.52 -53.65
C ALA A 18 -35.94 31.07 -53.32
N THR A 19 -35.77 30.22 -54.33
CA THR A 19 -35.29 28.84 -54.14
C THR A 19 -33.84 28.77 -53.71
N GLN A 20 -32.97 29.66 -54.21
CA GLN A 20 -31.57 29.75 -53.75
C GLN A 20 -31.48 30.16 -52.27
N ILE A 21 -32.29 31.14 -51.84
CA ILE A 21 -32.35 31.56 -50.44
C ILE A 21 -32.79 30.41 -49.54
N LYS A 22 -33.82 29.65 -49.96
CA LYS A 22 -34.31 28.50 -49.19
C LYS A 22 -33.24 27.40 -49.03
N VAL A 23 -32.53 27.07 -50.11
CA VAL A 23 -31.43 26.08 -50.07
C VAL A 23 -30.29 26.53 -49.17
N LEU A 24 -29.92 27.82 -49.22
CA LEU A 24 -28.91 28.38 -48.31
C LEU A 24 -29.36 28.32 -46.85
N GLN A 25 -30.62 28.62 -46.57
CA GLN A 25 -31.18 28.57 -45.22
C GLN A 25 -31.22 27.13 -44.68
N GLU A 26 -31.61 26.16 -45.50
CA GLU A 26 -31.58 24.73 -45.15
C GLU A 26 -30.14 24.26 -44.89
N SER A 27 -29.19 24.64 -45.74
CA SER A 27 -27.76 24.34 -45.55
C SER A 27 -27.20 24.98 -44.27
N GLN A 28 -27.59 26.22 -43.94
CA GLN A 28 -27.17 26.88 -42.71
C GLN A 28 -27.72 26.17 -41.47
N LEU A 29 -28.99 25.75 -41.52
CA LEU A 29 -29.61 24.96 -40.43
C LEU A 29 -28.94 23.60 -40.25
N GLU A 30 -28.56 22.95 -41.34
CA GLU A 30 -27.83 21.68 -41.29
C GLU A 30 -26.41 21.87 -40.73
N GLN A 31 -25.69 22.90 -41.16
CA GLN A 31 -24.38 23.25 -40.62
C GLN A 31 -24.45 23.61 -39.13
N ALA A 32 -25.46 24.40 -38.71
CA ALA A 32 -25.67 24.73 -37.31
C ALA A 32 -25.93 23.48 -36.45
N ARG A 33 -26.73 22.53 -36.95
CA ARG A 33 -26.95 21.23 -36.29
C ARG A 33 -25.67 20.43 -36.18
N HIS A 34 -24.85 20.40 -37.24
CA HIS A 34 -23.58 19.69 -37.24
C HIS A 34 -22.58 20.30 -36.24
N ILE A 35 -22.46 21.64 -36.22
CA ILE A 35 -21.62 22.35 -35.27
C ILE A 35 -22.06 22.05 -33.83
N ASN A 36 -23.36 22.10 -33.54
CA ASN A 36 -23.87 21.80 -32.20
C ASN A 36 -23.59 20.34 -31.75
N ASN A 37 -23.65 19.40 -32.69
CA ASN A 37 -23.31 18.01 -32.39
C ASN A 37 -21.79 17.87 -32.09
N LEU A 38 -20.94 18.50 -32.91
CA LEU A 38 -19.50 18.49 -32.69
C LEU A 38 -19.09 19.20 -31.40
N THR A 39 -19.72 20.31 -31.04
CA THR A 39 -19.45 21.02 -29.78
C THR A 39 -19.85 20.16 -28.59
N SER A 40 -21.02 19.50 -28.64
CA SER A 40 -21.43 18.56 -27.58
C SER A 40 -20.45 17.40 -27.42
N LYS A 41 -19.99 16.80 -28.54
CA LYS A 41 -19.00 15.71 -28.51
C LYS A 41 -17.65 16.17 -27.97
N ASN A 42 -17.21 17.38 -28.31
CA ASN A 42 -15.97 17.93 -27.75
C ASN A 42 -16.06 18.12 -26.24
N VAL A 43 -17.18 18.62 -25.72
CA VAL A 43 -17.39 18.73 -24.27
C VAL A 43 -17.35 17.36 -23.58
N GLU A 44 -17.95 16.33 -24.19
CA GLU A 44 -17.89 14.96 -23.69
C GLU A 44 -16.45 14.42 -23.65
N LEU A 45 -15.70 14.59 -24.75
CA LEU A 45 -14.30 14.17 -24.83
C LEU A 45 -13.41 14.91 -23.83
N GLU A 46 -13.65 16.20 -23.60
CA GLU A 46 -12.97 16.96 -22.54
C GLU A 46 -13.29 16.42 -21.14
N GLY A 47 -14.52 15.97 -20.91
CA GLY A 47 -14.90 15.30 -19.66
C GLY A 47 -14.13 14.00 -19.45
N ILE A 48 -14.12 13.14 -20.47
CA ILE A 48 -13.43 11.85 -20.43
C ILE A 48 -11.93 12.04 -20.23
N THR A 49 -11.29 12.94 -20.96
CA THR A 49 -9.86 13.23 -20.83
C THR A 49 -9.48 13.76 -19.45
N LYS A 50 -10.33 14.60 -18.83
CA LYS A 50 -10.12 15.06 -17.44
C LYS A 50 -10.22 13.89 -16.44
N ILE A 51 -11.18 12.99 -16.62
CA ILE A 51 -11.35 11.82 -15.76
C ILE A 51 -10.15 10.87 -15.90
N THR A 52 -9.74 10.56 -17.13
CA THR A 52 -8.59 9.68 -17.38
C THR A 52 -7.31 10.29 -16.84
N ALA A 53 -7.06 11.59 -17.03
CA ALA A 53 -5.91 12.29 -16.47
C ALA A 53 -5.85 12.19 -14.93
N LYS A 54 -6.99 12.36 -14.24
CA LYS A 54 -7.09 12.17 -12.78
C LYS A 54 -6.77 10.73 -12.38
N SER A 55 -7.30 9.75 -13.10
CA SER A 55 -7.04 8.33 -12.82
C SER A 55 -5.57 7.96 -13.00
N VAL A 56 -4.94 8.43 -14.08
CA VAL A 56 -3.52 8.23 -14.37
C VAL A 56 -2.66 8.87 -13.27
N SER A 57 -2.98 10.09 -12.85
CA SER A 57 -2.29 10.76 -11.75
C SER A 57 -2.37 9.96 -10.44
N LYS A 58 -3.55 9.45 -10.08
CA LYS A 58 -3.74 8.61 -8.89
C LYS A 58 -2.94 7.30 -8.97
N LEU A 59 -2.95 6.65 -10.13
CA LEU A 59 -2.18 5.41 -10.33
C LEU A 59 -0.67 5.66 -10.24
N ASN A 60 -0.18 6.76 -10.82
CA ASN A 60 1.24 7.14 -10.72
C ASN A 60 1.67 7.40 -9.28
N ALA A 61 0.86 8.11 -8.50
CA ALA A 61 1.13 8.32 -7.07
C ALA A 61 1.22 6.99 -6.31
N ARG A 62 0.32 6.04 -6.60
CA ARG A 62 0.34 4.69 -6.01
C ARG A 62 1.58 3.91 -6.43
N ILE A 63 1.98 3.96 -7.70
CA ILE A 63 3.20 3.31 -8.19
C ILE A 63 4.42 3.84 -7.43
N LEU A 64 4.57 5.16 -7.32
CA LEU A 64 5.69 5.78 -6.59
C LEU A 64 5.72 5.36 -5.10
N ALA A 65 4.56 5.30 -4.46
CA ALA A 65 4.46 4.84 -3.07
C ALA A 65 4.89 3.37 -2.92
N LEU A 66 4.45 2.50 -3.83
CA LEU A 66 4.83 1.08 -3.86
C LEU A 66 6.31 0.89 -4.15
N GLU A 67 6.89 1.69 -5.06
CA GLU A 67 8.32 1.66 -5.36
C GLU A 67 9.15 2.08 -4.15
N LYS A 68 8.73 3.13 -3.43
CA LYS A 68 9.39 3.56 -2.19
C LYS A 68 9.34 2.44 -1.15
N HIS A 69 8.16 1.86 -0.93
CA HIS A 69 8.00 0.75 0.02
C HIS A 69 8.84 -0.48 -0.37
N ASN A 70 8.91 -0.82 -1.66
CA ASN A 70 9.75 -1.92 -2.14
C ASN A 70 11.26 -1.66 -1.91
N LYS A 71 11.71 -0.41 -2.06
CA LYS A 71 13.08 -0.02 -1.73
C LYS A 71 13.37 -0.23 -0.24
N GLU A 72 12.46 0.20 0.63
CA GLU A 72 12.59 0.01 2.08
C GLU A 72 12.62 -1.48 2.45
N LEU A 73 11.72 -2.30 1.90
CA LEU A 73 11.71 -3.75 2.11
C LEU A 73 13.02 -4.40 1.63
N ARG A 74 13.58 -3.95 0.51
CA ARG A 74 14.86 -4.47 0.01
C ARG A 74 16.00 -4.18 0.99
N VAL A 75 16.06 -2.95 1.53
CA VAL A 75 17.04 -2.59 2.56
C VAL A 75 16.87 -3.45 3.81
N GLN A 76 15.64 -3.64 4.28
CA GLN A 76 15.35 -4.50 5.43
C GLN A 76 15.75 -5.96 5.20
N ARG A 77 15.53 -6.52 4.01
CA ARG A 77 15.96 -7.87 3.65
C ARG A 77 17.47 -8.01 3.66
N ILE A 78 18.19 -7.05 3.09
CA ILE A 78 19.67 -7.05 3.08
C ILE A 78 20.19 -7.03 4.52
N GLU A 79 19.64 -6.16 5.36
CA GLU A 79 20.03 -6.05 6.76
C GLU A 79 19.72 -7.34 7.54
N ALA A 80 18.55 -7.95 7.34
CA ALA A 80 18.21 -9.23 7.95
C ALA A 80 19.18 -10.35 7.55
N VAL A 81 19.54 -10.43 6.26
CA VAL A 81 20.54 -11.41 5.77
C VAL A 81 21.90 -11.16 6.40
N ARG A 82 22.34 -9.90 6.52
CA ARG A 82 23.60 -9.54 7.18
C ARG A 82 23.60 -9.96 8.66
N GLN A 83 22.49 -9.76 9.36
CA GLN A 83 22.33 -10.19 10.75
C GLN A 83 22.42 -11.72 10.87
N LEU A 84 21.73 -12.48 10.02
CA LEU A 84 21.81 -13.95 9.99
C LEU A 84 23.23 -14.45 9.69
N GLN A 85 23.94 -13.83 8.75
CA GLN A 85 25.34 -14.16 8.46
C GLN A 85 26.23 -13.93 9.68
N THR A 86 26.04 -12.80 10.38
CA THR A 86 26.77 -12.48 11.61
C THR A 86 26.51 -13.54 12.67
N LEU A 87 25.24 -13.92 12.89
CA LEU A 87 24.87 -14.97 13.84
C LEU A 87 25.48 -16.32 13.51
N ARG A 88 25.46 -16.72 12.24
CA ARG A 88 26.12 -17.95 11.80
C ARG A 88 27.60 -17.95 12.14
N THR A 89 28.30 -16.85 11.93
CA THR A 89 29.73 -16.75 12.30
C THR A 89 29.95 -16.79 13.81
N LEU A 90 29.06 -16.17 14.60
CA LEU A 90 29.11 -16.20 16.05
C LEU A 90 28.87 -17.60 16.60
N HIS A 91 27.85 -18.31 16.11
CA HIS A 91 27.57 -19.69 16.52
C HIS A 91 28.74 -20.62 16.19
N LYS A 92 29.32 -20.52 14.99
CA LYS A 92 30.54 -21.30 14.65
C LYS A 92 31.70 -21.05 15.62
N LYS A 93 31.89 -19.81 16.06
CA LYS A 93 32.93 -19.47 17.05
C LYS A 93 32.60 -20.03 18.43
N LEU A 94 31.34 -19.99 18.83
CA LEU A 94 30.86 -20.58 20.07
C LEU A 94 31.06 -22.09 20.06
N ASP A 95 30.60 -22.78 19.01
CA ASP A 95 30.76 -24.23 18.85
C ASP A 95 32.23 -24.64 18.97
N TYR A 96 33.14 -23.93 18.30
CA TYR A 96 34.58 -24.15 18.41
C TYR A 96 35.11 -23.93 19.84
N ALA A 97 34.65 -22.88 20.53
CA ALA A 97 35.06 -22.60 21.90
C ALA A 97 34.51 -23.63 22.90
N LEU A 98 33.33 -24.18 22.64
CA LEU A 98 32.73 -25.23 23.46
C LEU A 98 33.42 -26.57 23.24
N ASP A 99 33.71 -26.94 21.98
CA ASP A 99 34.43 -28.17 21.63
C ASP A 99 35.85 -28.17 22.23
N THR A 100 36.58 -27.07 22.10
CA THR A 100 37.92 -26.94 22.71
C THR A 100 37.88 -27.04 24.24
N ARG A 101 36.84 -26.51 24.89
CA ARG A 101 36.64 -26.69 26.34
C ARG A 101 36.21 -28.10 26.71
N ALA A 102 35.35 -28.74 25.92
CA ALA A 102 34.91 -30.10 26.14
C ALA A 102 36.08 -31.09 26.08
N GLN A 103 37.02 -30.87 25.16
CA GLN A 103 38.26 -31.67 25.08
C GLN A 103 39.18 -31.50 26.30
N ALA A 104 39.10 -30.37 27.00
CA ALA A 104 39.88 -30.10 28.21
C ALA A 104 39.21 -30.64 29.49
N LEU A 105 37.96 -31.11 29.42
CA LEU A 105 37.25 -31.64 30.58
C LEU A 105 37.68 -33.07 30.90
N LYS A 106 37.76 -33.38 32.20
CA LYS A 106 37.87 -34.75 32.69
C LYS A 106 36.47 -35.39 32.72
N PRO A 107 36.34 -36.70 32.49
CA PRO A 107 35.03 -37.38 32.45
C PRO A 107 34.22 -37.27 33.76
N ASP A 108 34.86 -37.01 34.90
CA ASP A 108 34.22 -36.85 36.21
C ASP A 108 34.01 -35.39 36.63
N ASP A 109 34.32 -34.42 35.77
CA ASP A 109 34.19 -32.99 36.05
C ASP A 109 32.76 -32.49 35.78
N LEU A 110 31.85 -32.78 36.71
CA LEU A 110 30.45 -32.37 36.65
C LEU A 110 30.29 -30.83 36.62
N GLU A 111 31.12 -30.11 37.39
CA GLU A 111 31.06 -28.66 37.47
C GLU A 111 31.43 -28.02 36.13
N GLY A 112 32.48 -28.52 35.48
CA GLY A 112 32.89 -28.10 34.15
C GLY A 112 31.84 -28.38 33.06
N MET A 113 31.20 -29.55 33.10
CA MET A 113 30.10 -29.89 32.19
C MET A 113 28.88 -28.97 32.37
N LEU A 114 28.48 -28.70 33.62
CA LEU A 114 27.38 -27.78 33.94
C LEU A 114 27.72 -26.35 33.52
N CYS A 115 28.97 -25.91 33.68
CA CYS A 115 29.41 -24.60 33.22
C CYS A 115 29.28 -24.46 31.70
N ILE A 116 29.77 -25.44 30.92
CA ILE A 116 29.62 -25.43 29.45
C ILE A 116 28.15 -25.38 29.03
N TYR A 117 27.30 -26.19 29.66
CA TYR A 117 25.87 -26.19 29.40
C TYR A 117 25.22 -24.85 29.74
N GLY A 118 25.53 -24.27 30.90
CA GLY A 118 25.05 -22.94 31.31
C GLY A 118 25.48 -21.83 30.35
N TYR A 119 26.73 -21.84 29.88
CA TYR A 119 27.22 -20.89 28.88
C TYR A 119 26.45 -21.01 27.56
N SER A 120 26.16 -22.22 27.10
CA SER A 120 25.40 -22.45 25.87
C SER A 120 23.97 -21.91 25.99
N LEU A 121 23.28 -22.18 27.11
CA LEU A 121 21.93 -21.69 27.36
C LEU A 121 21.88 -20.17 27.47
N ASN A 122 22.79 -19.55 28.24
CA ASN A 122 22.83 -18.10 28.40
C ASN A 122 23.12 -17.38 27.08
N SER A 123 23.92 -17.98 26.20
CA SER A 123 24.16 -17.42 24.87
C SER A 123 22.89 -17.43 24.00
N VAL A 124 22.10 -18.51 24.03
CA VAL A 124 20.84 -18.61 23.29
C VAL A 124 19.80 -17.64 23.86
N ILE A 125 19.63 -17.60 25.18
CA ILE A 125 18.66 -16.74 25.86
C ILE A 125 18.99 -15.26 25.63
N GLY A 126 20.26 -14.87 25.81
CA GLY A 126 20.69 -13.48 25.56
C GLY A 126 20.43 -13.03 24.12
N HIS A 127 20.57 -13.95 23.16
CA HIS A 127 20.25 -13.66 21.77
C HIS A 127 18.74 -13.48 21.54
N GLN A 128 17.91 -14.35 22.13
CA GLN A 128 16.46 -14.23 22.04
C GLN A 128 15.96 -12.92 22.65
N GLN A 129 16.45 -12.55 23.84
CA GLN A 129 16.10 -11.28 24.51
C GLN A 129 16.44 -10.08 23.64
N HIS A 130 17.66 -10.04 23.07
CA HIS A 130 18.07 -8.96 22.17
C HIS A 130 17.17 -8.81 20.94
N ASN A 131 16.74 -9.92 20.36
CA ASN A 131 15.83 -9.90 19.21
C ASN A 131 14.44 -9.42 19.59
N VAL A 132 13.90 -9.85 20.74
CA VAL A 132 12.60 -9.40 21.25
C VAL A 132 12.64 -7.89 21.50
N THR A 133 13.65 -7.36 22.18
CA THR A 133 13.79 -5.91 22.43
C THR A 133 13.88 -5.11 21.13
N LYS A 134 14.59 -5.61 20.11
CA LYS A 134 14.64 -4.97 18.78
C LYS A 134 13.28 -4.96 18.07
N LEU A 135 12.49 -6.01 18.22
CA LEU A 135 11.14 -6.08 17.65
C LEU A 135 10.20 -5.11 18.36
N GLU A 136 10.29 -5.01 19.69
CA GLU A 136 9.52 -4.06 20.51
C GLU A 136 9.85 -2.60 20.13
N GLN A 137 11.13 -2.27 19.95
CA GLN A 137 11.55 -0.93 19.48
C GLN A 137 10.96 -0.59 18.10
N LYS A 138 11.02 -1.53 17.15
CA LYS A 138 10.44 -1.34 15.81
C LYS A 138 8.91 -1.26 15.82
N ALA A 139 8.25 -1.94 16.75
CA ALA A 139 6.80 -1.85 16.93
C ALA A 139 6.40 -0.49 17.50
N SER A 140 7.17 0.03 18.47
CA SER A 140 6.97 1.35 19.07
C SER A 140 7.15 2.49 18.04
N GLU A 141 8.16 2.41 17.17
CA GLU A 141 8.37 3.38 16.07
C GLU A 141 7.19 3.43 15.07
N LYS A 142 6.50 2.30 14.85
CA LYS A 142 5.32 2.25 13.98
C LYS A 142 4.05 2.74 14.67
N GLN A 143 3.97 2.69 16.00
CA GLN A 143 2.82 3.15 16.76
C GLN A 143 2.76 4.68 16.95
N ALA A 144 3.88 5.39 16.76
CA ALA A 144 3.93 6.85 16.89
C ALA A 144 3.12 7.64 15.82
N TYR A 145 2.60 6.97 14.78
CA TYR A 145 1.84 7.61 13.68
C TYR A 145 0.31 7.43 13.76
N HIS A 146 -0.22 6.80 14.81
CA HIS A 146 -1.67 6.59 14.96
C HIS A 146 -2.21 7.16 16.27
N VAL A 147 -2.06 8.48 16.48
CA VAL A 147 -3.00 9.23 17.32
C VAL A 147 -4.18 9.58 16.42
N ALA A 148 -5.23 8.77 16.47
CA ALA A 148 -6.48 9.10 15.79
C ALA A 148 -7.03 10.42 16.37
N PRO A 149 -7.42 11.40 15.55
CA PRO A 149 -8.13 12.57 16.06
C PRO A 149 -9.45 12.08 16.65
N VAL A 150 -9.67 12.40 17.94
CA VAL A 150 -10.93 12.16 18.63
C VAL A 150 -11.98 13.07 17.97
N GLY A 151 -12.66 12.53 16.95
CA GLY A 151 -13.82 13.15 16.33
C GLY A 151 -15.04 13.08 17.25
N PRO A 152 -16.02 14.00 17.08
CA PRO A 152 -17.15 14.13 17.98
C PRO A 152 -18.00 12.85 18.02
N ALA A 153 -18.40 12.49 19.24
CA ALA A 153 -19.17 11.29 19.57
C ALA A 153 -20.43 11.17 18.72
N GLY A 154 -20.47 10.18 17.83
CA GLY A 154 -21.64 9.87 17.03
C GLY A 154 -21.65 8.46 16.46
N TYR A 155 -20.49 7.90 16.09
CA TYR A 155 -20.32 6.51 15.70
C TYR A 155 -18.97 6.00 16.21
N ALA A 156 -18.98 5.26 17.32
CA ALA A 156 -17.77 4.66 17.88
C ALA A 156 -17.37 3.43 17.03
N TYR A 157 -16.54 3.65 16.02
CA TYR A 157 -15.78 2.55 15.45
C TYR A 157 -14.87 1.97 16.54
N PRO A 158 -14.71 0.64 16.62
CA PRO A 158 -13.76 0.06 17.58
C PRO A 158 -12.38 0.69 17.36
N PRO A 159 -11.60 0.96 18.42
CA PRO A 159 -10.37 1.77 18.34
C PRO A 159 -9.30 1.22 17.38
N ALA A 160 -9.42 -0.04 16.97
CA ALA A 160 -8.56 -0.68 15.98
C ALA A 160 -8.94 -0.40 14.52
N TYR A 161 -10.02 0.35 14.25
CA TYR A 161 -10.58 0.58 12.92
C TYR A 161 -10.65 2.06 12.55
N SER A 162 -10.42 2.36 11.27
CA SER A 162 -10.66 3.67 10.68
C SER A 162 -12.16 3.89 10.43
N PRO A 163 -12.60 5.16 10.27
CA PRO A 163 -13.96 5.48 9.82
C PRO A 163 -14.33 4.85 8.47
N ASP A 164 -13.33 4.55 7.64
CA ASP A 164 -13.48 3.90 6.32
C ASP A 164 -13.46 2.36 6.41
N GLY A 165 -13.45 1.79 7.63
CA GLY A 165 -13.46 0.35 7.87
C GLY A 165 -12.09 -0.33 7.75
N TYR A 166 -10.99 0.42 7.73
CA TYR A 166 -9.63 -0.13 7.66
C TYR A 166 -9.13 -0.57 9.04
N CYS A 167 -8.60 -1.79 9.16
CA CYS A 167 -8.04 -2.28 10.42
C CYS A 167 -6.57 -1.83 10.57
N TYR A 168 -6.28 -0.95 11.53
CA TYR A 168 -4.92 -0.48 11.80
C TYR A 168 -4.00 -1.58 12.36
N ALA A 169 -4.56 -2.51 13.12
CA ALA A 169 -3.80 -3.61 13.72
C ALA A 169 -3.24 -4.60 12.67
N HIS A 170 -3.98 -4.80 11.57
CA HIS A 170 -3.67 -5.83 10.57
C HIS A 170 -3.38 -5.27 9.17
N GLY A 171 -3.53 -3.95 8.97
CA GLY A 171 -3.26 -3.29 7.70
C GLY A 171 -4.15 -3.74 6.53
N MET A 172 -5.40 -4.11 6.81
CA MET A 172 -6.34 -4.65 5.81
C MET A 172 -7.59 -3.77 5.65
N PRO A 173 -8.14 -3.64 4.43
CA PRO A 173 -9.40 -2.95 4.18
C PRO A 173 -10.61 -3.82 4.58
N TYR A 174 -11.61 -3.19 5.20
CA TYR A 174 -12.86 -3.78 5.71
C TYR A 174 -12.68 -4.76 6.89
N HIS A 175 -13.80 -5.17 7.51
CA HIS A 175 -13.83 -5.94 8.77
C HIS A 175 -12.85 -7.12 8.75
N CYS A 176 -11.83 -7.02 9.59
CA CYS A 176 -10.80 -8.03 9.69
C CYS A 176 -11.39 -9.25 10.40
N GLN A 177 -11.45 -10.40 9.73
CA GLN A 177 -11.93 -11.65 10.33
C GLN A 177 -11.15 -12.07 11.58
N ILE A 178 -9.90 -11.62 11.71
CA ILE A 178 -9.05 -11.86 12.89
C ILE A 178 -9.58 -11.09 14.11
N CYS A 179 -10.05 -9.85 13.91
CA CYS A 179 -10.61 -9.02 14.97
C CYS A 179 -12.11 -9.23 15.20
N CYS A 180 -12.83 -9.76 14.21
CA CYS A 180 -14.25 -10.07 14.29
C CYS A 180 -14.54 -11.52 14.75
N SER A 181 -13.51 -12.29 15.11
CA SER A 181 -13.70 -13.63 15.65
C SER A 181 -14.23 -13.54 17.09
N PRO A 182 -15.36 -14.19 17.44
CA PRO A 182 -15.93 -14.16 18.78
C PRO A 182 -15.01 -14.77 19.86
N ALA A 183 -13.91 -15.41 19.46
CA ALA A 183 -12.92 -15.97 20.37
C ALA A 183 -11.96 -14.91 20.99
N SER A 184 -11.90 -13.68 20.47
CA SER A 184 -11.01 -12.62 21.00
C SER A 184 -11.73 -11.57 21.86
N GLN A 185 -13.04 -11.70 22.08
CA GLN A 185 -13.75 -10.88 23.05
C GLN A 185 -13.62 -11.54 24.43
N THR A 186 -12.62 -11.12 25.20
CA THR A 186 -12.72 -11.25 26.65
C THR A 186 -14.00 -10.52 27.08
N PRO A 187 -14.87 -11.14 27.92
CA PRO A 187 -16.10 -10.50 28.32
C PRO A 187 -15.71 -9.31 29.21
N PHE A 188 -15.82 -8.09 28.67
CA PHE A 188 -15.83 -6.89 29.48
C PHE A 188 -17.04 -6.99 30.40
N GLN A 189 -16.77 -7.29 31.67
CA GLN A 189 -17.72 -7.15 32.75
C GLN A 189 -18.25 -5.72 32.72
N ALA A 190 -19.55 -5.59 32.44
CA ALA A 190 -20.29 -4.38 32.68
C ALA A 190 -20.27 -4.13 34.19
N TYR A 191 -19.56 -3.08 34.62
CA TYR A 191 -19.82 -2.48 35.94
C TYR A 191 -21.13 -1.70 35.85
N PRO A 192 -22.12 -1.98 36.71
CA PRO A 192 -23.30 -1.14 36.82
C PRO A 192 -23.02 0.02 37.79
N TYR A 193 -23.39 1.22 37.32
CA TYR A 193 -23.44 2.53 37.97
C TYR A 193 -22.13 3.32 38.10
#